data_AF-A0A353Z5U2-F1
#
_entry.id   AF-A0A353Z5U2-F1
#
_cell.length_a   1.000
_cell.length_b   1.000
_cell.length_c   1.000
_cell.angle_alpha   90.00
_cell.angle_beta   90.00
_cell.angle_gamma   90.00
#
_symmetry.space_group_name_H-M   'P 1'
#
loop_
_entity.id
_entity.type
_entity.pdbx_description
1 polymer ?
#
loop_
_entity_poly.entity_id
_entity_poly.type
_entity_poly.pdbx_seq_one_letter_code
_entity_poly.pdbx_strand_id
1 'polypeptide(L)' 'MGSSRVVRGGSWNNNDINCRSAYRNHNDPDNRNNNIGFRVCWRGE' A
#
# COMPACT_ATOMS: atom_id res chain seq x y z
N MET A 1 18.84 4.25 4.70
CA MET A 1 18.43 4.40 3.29
C MET A 1 17.71 3.14 2.87
N GLY A 2 16.42 3.25 2.54
CA GLY A 2 15.50 2.12 2.34
C GLY A 2 14.16 2.36 3.04
N SER A 3 13.68 3.60 2.99
CA SER A 3 12.56 4.10 3.80
C SER A 3 11.31 4.28 2.95
N SER A 4 10.94 3.29 2.13
CA SER A 4 9.70 3.35 1.36
C SER A 4 9.10 1.96 1.25
N ARG A 5 7.89 1.80 1.77
CA ARG A 5 7.13 0.54 1.74
C ARG A 5 6.03 0.70 0.71
N VAL A 6 5.91 -0.28 -0.19
CA VAL A 6 4.92 -0.23 -1.27
C VAL A 6 3.54 -0.55 -0.71
N VAL A 7 2.61 0.38 -0.82
CA VAL A 7 1.17 0.12 -0.61
C VAL A 7 0.54 -0.28 -1.94
N ARG A 8 -0.30 -1.32 -1.93
CA ARG A 8 -0.99 -1.83 -3.13
C ARG A 8 -2.49 -1.97 -2.89
N GLY A 9 -3.27 -1.93 -3.97
CA GLY A 9 -4.70 -2.20 -3.96
C GLY A 9 -5.61 -0.96 -3.90
N GLY A 10 -5.05 0.23 -3.67
CA GLY A 10 -5.82 1.47 -3.54
C GLY A 10 -6.66 1.55 -2.26
N SER A 11 -7.31 2.69 -2.04
CA SER A 11 -8.33 2.89 -1.00
C SER A 11 -9.59 3.50 -1.60
N TRP A 12 -10.64 3.62 -0.79
CA TRP A 12 -11.91 4.26 -1.16
C TRP A 12 -11.78 5.71 -1.66
N ASN A 13 -10.67 6.40 -1.34
CA ASN A 13 -10.42 7.80 -1.73
C ASN A 13 -9.44 7.93 -2.91
N ASN A 14 -9.13 6.84 -3.60
CA ASN A 14 -8.15 6.84 -4.67
C ASN A 14 -8.82 6.87 -6.06
N ASN A 15 -8.25 7.66 -6.99
CA ASN A 15 -8.53 7.54 -8.42
C ASN A 15 -8.30 6.09 -8.88
N ASP A 16 -9.13 5.62 -9.81
CA ASP A 16 -9.13 4.31 -10.46
C ASP A 16 -7.74 3.75 -10.83
N ILE A 17 -6.82 4.60 -11.24
CA ILE A 17 -5.41 4.29 -11.56
C ILE A 17 -4.69 3.59 -10.40
N ASN A 18 -5.01 3.95 -9.15
CA ASN A 18 -4.34 3.43 -7.95
C ASN A 18 -4.82 2.03 -7.55
N CYS A 19 -5.99 1.61 -8.04
CA CYS A 19 -6.55 0.28 -7.82
C CYS A 19 -5.91 -0.78 -8.73
N ARG A 20 -5.08 -0.37 -9.70
CA ARG A 20 -4.37 -1.30 -10.59
C ARG A 20 -3.25 -2.03 -9.84
N SER A 21 -3.11 -3.33 -10.09
CA SER A 21 -2.07 -4.16 -9.48
C SER A 21 -0.64 -3.70 -9.78
N ALA A 22 -0.43 -3.04 -10.92
CA ALA A 22 0.87 -2.48 -11.32
C ALA A 22 1.24 -1.18 -10.58
N TYR A 23 0.28 -0.55 -9.90
CA TYR A 23 0.51 0.71 -9.23
C TYR A 23 1.27 0.53 -7.90
N ARG A 24 2.32 1.33 -7.71
CA ARG A 24 3.20 1.28 -6.53
C ARG A 24 3.12 2.61 -5.81
N ASN A 25 2.23 2.72 -4.83
CA ASN A 25 2.19 3.90 -3.96
C ASN A 25 3.50 4.00 -3.18
N HIS A 26 4.25 5.07 -3.43
CA HIS A 26 5.53 5.36 -2.78
C HIS A 26 5.30 6.29 -1.59
N ASN A 27 4.48 5.84 -0.64
CA ASN A 27 4.27 6.59 0.60
C ASN A 27 5.49 6.41 1.51
N ASP A 28 5.84 7.49 2.19
CA ASP A 28 6.78 7.46 3.31
C ASP A 28 6.27 6.45 4.36
N PRO A 29 7.11 5.56 4.90
CA PRO A 29 6.74 4.57 5.90
C PRO A 29 6.18 5.18 7.19
N ASP A 30 6.49 6.45 7.48
CA ASP A 30 5.91 7.16 8.63
C ASP A 30 4.52 7.77 8.34
N ASN A 31 4.07 7.70 7.08
CA ASN A 31 2.77 8.23 6.68
C ASN A 31 1.62 7.35 7.19
N ARG A 32 1.08 7.70 8.35
CA ARG A 32 -0.12 7.09 8.95
C ARG A 32 -1.41 7.65 8.35
N ASN A 33 -1.59 7.46 7.05
CA ASN A 33 -2.82 7.85 6.37
C ASN A 33 -3.95 6.85 6.69
N ASN A 34 -5.15 7.34 7.02
CA ASN A 34 -6.34 6.52 7.31
C ASN A 34 -6.78 5.63 6.12
N ASN A 35 -6.16 5.82 4.96
CA ASN A 35 -6.37 5.05 3.75
C ASN A 35 -5.40 3.86 3.58
N ILE A 36 -4.52 3.63 4.56
CA ILE A 36 -3.51 2.56 4.54
C ILE A 36 -3.84 1.50 5.58
N GLY A 37 -3.76 0.22 5.18
CA GLY A 37 -3.95 -0.93 6.06
C GLY A 37 -3.05 -2.10 5.67
N PHE A 38 -3.13 -3.21 6.39
CA PHE A 38 -2.35 -4.42 6.14
C PHE A 38 -3.24 -5.64 5.92
N ARG A 39 -2.75 -6.59 5.11
CA ARG A 39 -3.34 -7.93 4.95
C ARG A 39 -2.32 -8.94 5.47
N VAL A 40 -2.71 -9.75 6.45
CA VAL A 40 -1.85 -10.80 7.00
C VAL A 40 -1.68 -11.89 5.94
N CYS A 41 -0.45 -12.36 5.77
CA CYS A 41 -0.15 -13.56 5.00
C CYS A 41 0.42 -14.63 5.93
N TRP A 42 0.03 -15.88 5.65
CA TRP A 42 0.57 -17.04 6.33
C TRP A 42 1.73 -17.59 5.50
N ARG A 43 2.90 -17.73 6.12
CA ARG A 43 4.03 -18.44 5.55
C ARG A 43 3.91 -19.90 6.01
N GLY A 44 3.04 -20.67 5.37
CA GLY A 44 2.95 -22.10 5.63
C GLY A 44 4.28 -22.79 5.32
N GLU A 45 4.66 -23.73 6.19
CA GLU A 45 5.77 -24.67 5.96
C GLU A 45 5.39 -25.73 4.94
#